data_AF-A0A1X3FGX8-F1
#
_entry.id   AF-A0A1X3FGX8-F1
#
_cell.length_a   1.000
_cell.length_b   1.000
_cell.length_c   1.000
_cell.angle_alpha   90.00
_cell.angle_beta   90.00
_cell.angle_gamma   90.00
#
_symmetry.space_group_name_H-M   'P 1'
#
loop_
_entity.id
_entity.type
_entity.pdbx_description
1 polymer ?
#
loop_
_entity_poly.entity_id
_entity_poly.type
_entity_poly.pdbx_seq_one_letter_code
_entity_poly.pdbx_strand_id
1 'polypeptide(L)'
;MMSTKKKLPANRLPNADEYQLKAALIVQLKRLMAEREVTQTEAAKLVGVKQPKISKLLQGQFKLVSVEKLLRMLAAFDQDVEIKIKPHRKRGEGGRITFIRA
;
A
#
# COMPACT_ATOMS: atom_id res chain seq x y z
N MET A 1 -13.58 -41.60 -15.81
CA MET A 1 -13.28 -40.26 -16.35
C MET A 1 -13.31 -39.25 -15.21
N MET A 2 -12.14 -38.79 -14.78
CA MET A 2 -12.01 -37.85 -13.66
C MET A 2 -12.44 -36.45 -14.10
N SER A 3 -13.53 -35.96 -13.53
CA SER A 3 -13.99 -34.59 -13.71
C SER A 3 -12.99 -33.64 -13.03
N THR A 4 -12.10 -33.03 -13.81
CA THR A 4 -11.25 -31.94 -13.34
C THR A 4 -12.15 -30.75 -13.02
N LYS A 5 -12.42 -30.51 -11.72
CA LYS A 5 -12.91 -29.21 -11.24
C LYS A 5 -11.89 -28.16 -11.68
N LYS A 6 -12.16 -27.51 -12.82
CA LYS A 6 -11.48 -26.29 -13.25
C LYS A 6 -11.73 -25.28 -12.13
N LYS A 7 -10.77 -25.12 -11.21
CA LYS A 7 -10.74 -24.02 -10.24
C LYS A 7 -10.94 -22.76 -11.08
N LEU A 8 -12.08 -22.10 -10.91
CA LEU A 8 -12.30 -20.78 -11.48
C LEU A 8 -11.08 -19.93 -11.09
N PRO A 9 -10.35 -19.29 -12.03
CA PRO A 9 -9.28 -18.40 -11.64
C PRO A 9 -9.91 -17.35 -10.73
N ALA A 10 -9.41 -17.24 -9.50
CA ALA A 10 -9.80 -16.19 -8.59
C ALA A 10 -9.74 -14.88 -9.37
N ASN A 11 -10.90 -14.25 -9.55
CA ASN A 11 -11.10 -13.06 -10.36
C ASN A 11 -10.32 -11.90 -9.72
N ARG A 12 -8.99 -11.90 -9.86
CA ARG A 12 -8.12 -10.80 -9.48
C ARG A 12 -8.32 -9.76 -10.55
N LEU A 13 -9.09 -8.72 -10.22
CA LEU A 13 -9.08 -7.50 -11.01
C LEU A 13 -7.63 -7.07 -11.21
N PRO A 14 -7.24 -6.60 -12.41
CA PRO A 14 -5.89 -6.11 -12.65
C PRO A 14 -5.55 -5.04 -11.60
N ASN A 15 -4.41 -5.21 -10.93
CA ASN A 15 -3.88 -4.32 -9.88
C ASN A 15 -4.63 -4.32 -8.54
N ALA A 16 -5.56 -5.26 -8.29
CA ALA A 16 -6.30 -5.33 -7.02
C ALA A 16 -5.37 -5.39 -5.79
N ASP A 17 -4.38 -6.28 -5.82
CA ASP A 17 -3.41 -6.45 -4.74
C ASP A 17 -2.56 -5.19 -4.52
N GLU A 18 -2.18 -4.50 -5.60
CA GLU A 18 -1.39 -3.27 -5.53
C GLU A 18 -2.21 -2.14 -4.91
N TYR A 19 -3.45 -1.93 -5.36
CA TYR A 19 -4.32 -0.89 -4.82
C TYR A 19 -4.72 -1.18 -3.38
N GLN A 20 -4.91 -2.44 -3.01
CA GLN A 20 -5.15 -2.82 -1.62
C GLN A 20 -3.95 -2.44 -0.73
N LEU A 21 -2.72 -2.75 -1.17
CA LEU A 21 -1.52 -2.34 -0.44
C LEU A 21 -1.40 -0.82 -0.34
N LYS A 22 -1.57 -0.10 -1.47
CA LYS A 22 -1.50 1.37 -1.47
C LYS A 22 -2.54 1.99 -0.54
N ALA A 23 -3.78 1.47 -0.55
CA ALA A 23 -4.83 1.94 0.34
C ALA A 23 -4.44 1.77 1.82
N ALA A 24 -3.91 0.60 2.20
CA ALA A 24 -3.45 0.35 3.56
C ALA A 24 -2.33 1.32 3.99
N LEU A 25 -1.35 1.55 3.12
CA LEU A 25 -0.25 2.49 3.37
C LEU A 25 -0.75 3.94 3.50
N ILE A 26 -1.70 4.36 2.66
CA ILE A 26 -2.28 5.71 2.70
C ILE A 26 -3.10 5.91 3.98
N VAL A 27 -3.86 4.91 4.41
CA VAL A 27 -4.59 4.96 5.68
C VAL A 27 -3.62 5.12 6.86
N GLN A 28 -2.50 4.39 6.85
CA GLN A 28 -1.47 4.56 7.88
C GLN A 28 -0.86 5.97 7.84
N LEU A 29 -0.57 6.51 6.65
CA LEU A 29 -0.07 7.88 6.50
C LEU A 29 -1.06 8.92 7.04
N LYS A 30 -2.36 8.78 6.74
CA LYS A 30 -3.42 9.65 7.28
C LYS A 30 -3.44 9.65 8.80
N ARG A 31 -3.31 8.47 9.40
CA ARG A 31 -3.27 8.33 10.86
C ARG A 31 -2.09 9.08 11.46
N LEU A 32 -0.89 8.90 10.89
CA LEU A 32 0.33 9.57 11.36
C LEU A 32 0.25 11.09 11.21
N MET A 33 -0.38 11.58 10.13
CA MET A 33 -0.64 13.01 9.96
C MET A 33 -1.55 13.55 11.05
N ALA A 34 -2.63 12.83 11.40
CA ALA A 34 -3.54 13.22 12.46
C ALA A 34 -2.87 13.19 13.84
N GLU A 35 -2.06 12.17 14.13
CA GLU A 35 -1.35 12.03 15.42
C GLU A 35 -0.30 13.11 15.66
N ARG A 36 0.30 13.64 14.58
CA ARG A 36 1.25 14.75 14.65
C ARG A 36 0.59 16.12 14.48
N GLU A 37 -0.72 16.16 14.30
CA GLU A 37 -1.50 17.38 14.04
C GLU A 37 -0.97 18.20 12.85
N VAL A 38 -0.39 17.54 11.84
CA VAL A 38 0.18 18.21 10.67
C VAL A 38 -0.83 18.33 9.53
N THR A 39 -0.83 19.50 8.90
CA THR A 39 -1.63 19.78 7.70
C THR A 39 -1.08 19.04 6.48
N GLN A 40 -1.89 18.96 5.42
CA GLN A 40 -1.43 18.40 4.13
C GLN A 40 -0.23 19.17 3.54
N THR A 41 -0.15 20.47 3.80
CA THR A 41 0.95 21.32 3.32
C THR A 41 2.24 21.01 4.06
N GLU A 42 2.19 20.84 5.38
CA GLU A 42 3.34 20.44 6.19
C GLU A 42 3.80 19.02 5.85
N ALA A 43 2.86 18.08 5.73
CA ALA A 43 3.16 16.73 5.27
C ALA A 43 3.83 16.72 3.89
N ALA A 44 3.35 17.56 2.96
CA ALA A 44 3.94 17.70 1.63
C ALA A 44 5.39 18.19 1.69
N LYS A 45 5.69 19.17 2.56
CA LYS A 45 7.05 19.65 2.82
C LYS A 45 7.93 18.55 3.41
N LEU A 46 7.43 17.84 4.44
CA LEU A 46 8.15 16.77 5.14
C LEU A 46 8.59 15.66 4.19
N VAL A 47 7.71 15.26 3.25
CA VAL A 47 8.00 14.16 2.31
C VAL A 47 8.54 14.61 0.96
N GLY A 48 8.80 15.92 0.77
CA GLY A 48 9.38 16.48 -0.44
C GLY A 48 8.49 16.35 -1.69
N VAL A 49 7.20 16.64 -1.57
CA VAL A 49 6.25 16.65 -2.71
C VAL A 49 5.40 17.94 -2.71
N LYS A 50 4.72 18.22 -3.82
CA LYS A 50 3.76 19.35 -3.88
C LYS A 50 2.48 19.00 -3.12
N GLN A 51 1.88 19.96 -2.42
CA GLN A 51 0.62 19.77 -1.66
C GLN A 51 -0.53 19.15 -2.50
N PRO A 52 -0.75 19.53 -3.79
CA PRO A 52 -1.78 18.89 -4.60
C PRO A 52 -1.56 17.37 -4.78
N LYS A 53 -0.31 16.91 -4.73
CA LYS A 53 0.02 15.48 -4.80
C LYS A 53 -0.40 14.75 -3.53
N ILE A 54 -0.20 15.36 -2.35
CA ILE A 54 -0.70 14.83 -1.08
C ILE A 54 -2.23 14.81 -1.07
N SER A 55 -2.89 15.91 -1.44
CA SER A 55 -4.35 15.97 -1.47
C SER A 55 -4.97 14.85 -2.32
N LYS A 56 -4.51 14.69 -3.57
CA LYS A 56 -4.99 13.62 -4.47
C LYS A 56 -4.68 12.21 -3.94
N LEU A 57 -3.52 12.03 -3.31
CA LEU A 57 -3.15 10.76 -2.66
C LEU A 57 -4.14 10.41 -1.55
N LEU A 58 -4.44 11.37 -0.67
CA LEU A 58 -5.37 11.19 0.44
C LEU A 58 -6.82 10.98 -0.03
N GLN A 59 -7.18 11.45 -1.23
CA GLN A 59 -8.46 11.17 -1.89
C GLN A 59 -8.51 9.81 -2.59
N GLY A 60 -7.46 8.99 -2.52
CA GLY A 60 -7.46 7.64 -3.09
C GLY A 60 -7.05 7.56 -4.56
N GLN A 61 -6.39 8.59 -5.11
CA GLN A 61 -5.85 8.54 -6.47
C GLN A 61 -4.55 7.71 -6.52
N PHE A 62 -4.67 6.39 -6.37
CA PHE A 62 -3.56 5.45 -6.22
C PHE A 62 -2.59 5.40 -7.40
N LYS A 63 -3.02 5.83 -8.60
CA LYS A 63 -2.18 5.86 -9.81
C LYS A 63 -1.06 6.91 -9.74
N LEU A 64 -1.18 7.91 -8.86
CA LEU A 64 -0.23 9.04 -8.80
C LEU A 64 1.07 8.75 -8.05
N VAL A 65 1.08 7.66 -7.27
CA VAL A 65 2.17 7.35 -6.34
C VAL A 65 2.45 5.86 -6.37
N SER A 66 3.74 5.50 -6.47
CA SER A 66 4.20 4.11 -6.36
C SER A 66 4.18 3.64 -4.91
N VAL A 67 4.16 2.31 -4.71
CA VAL A 67 4.33 1.72 -3.37
C VAL A 67 5.62 2.21 -2.72
N GLU A 68 6.74 2.20 -3.46
CA GLU A 68 8.04 2.68 -2.96
C GLU A 68 7.95 4.11 -2.40
N LYS A 69 7.29 5.02 -3.11
CA LYS A 69 7.17 6.41 -2.66
C LYS A 69 6.31 6.51 -1.39
N LEU A 70 5.30 5.65 -1.22
CA LEU A 70 4.53 5.57 0.03
C LEU A 70 5.37 5.06 1.20
N LEU A 71 6.22 4.04 0.98
CA LEU A 71 7.14 3.56 2.02
C LEU A 71 8.10 4.66 2.46
N ARG A 72 8.66 5.43 1.50
CA ARG A 72 9.50 6.61 1.82
C ARG A 72 8.75 7.70 2.56
N MET A 73 7.46 7.93 2.26
CA MET A 73 6.63 8.86 3.00
C MET A 73 6.43 8.39 4.44
N LEU A 74 6.16 7.10 4.67
CA LEU A 74 6.05 6.56 6.04
C LEU A 74 7.37 6.69 6.81
N ALA A 75 8.51 6.42 6.15
CA ALA A 75 9.83 6.63 6.76
C ALA A 75 10.08 8.09 7.15
N ALA A 76 9.64 9.06 6.34
CA ALA A 76 9.71 10.48 6.68
C ALA A 76 8.76 10.89 7.84
N PHE A 77 7.81 10.03 8.20
CA PHE A 77 6.98 10.14 9.41
C PHE A 77 7.51 9.26 10.56
N ASP A 78 8.84 9.07 10.62
CA ASP A 78 9.58 8.29 11.62
C ASP A 78 9.01 6.88 11.81
N GLN A 79 8.64 6.22 10.72
CA GLN A 79 8.24 4.82 10.74
C GLN A 79 9.34 3.94 10.17
N ASP A 80 9.73 2.93 10.92
CA ASP A 80 10.51 1.82 10.37
C ASP A 80 9.61 0.92 9.52
N VAL A 81 10.10 0.54 8.35
CA VAL A 81 9.40 -0.34 7.41
C VAL A 81 10.18 -1.64 7.27
N GLU A 82 9.64 -2.74 7.79
CA GLU A 82 10.19 -4.08 7.61
C GLU A 82 9.47 -4.82 6.46
N ILE A 83 10.23 -5.38 5.53
CA ILE A 83 9.70 -6.22 4.45
C ILE A 83 10.12 -7.67 4.68
N LYS A 84 9.15 -8.51 5.05
CA LYS A 84 9.37 -9.94 5.29
C LYS A 84 8.98 -10.80 4.10
N ILE A 85 9.97 -11.46 3.49
CA ILE A 85 9.77 -12.40 2.38
C ILE A 85 9.87 -13.83 2.92
N LYS A 86 8.91 -14.68 2.58
CA LYS A 86 8.90 -16.11 2.95
C LYS A 86 8.32 -16.97 1.83
N PRO A 87 8.77 -18.23 1.69
CA PRO A 87 8.20 -19.15 0.72
C PRO A 87 6.69 -19.29 0.88
N HIS A 88 5.96 -19.34 -0.25
CA HIS A 88 4.53 -19.62 -0.23
C HIS A 88 4.31 -21.11 0.12
N ARG A 89 3.37 -21.40 1.03
CA ARG A 89 3.15 -22.75 1.57
C ARG A 89 2.63 -23.75 0.52
N LYS A 90 1.93 -23.27 -0.51
CA LYS A 90 1.35 -24.11 -1.56
C LYS A 90 2.13 -23.93 -2.86
N ARG A 91 2.64 -25.02 -3.43
CA ARG A 91 3.27 -24.99 -4.76
C ARG A 91 2.20 -24.77 -5.83
N GLY A 92 2.53 -24.00 -6.87
CA GLY A 92 1.62 -23.72 -7.99
C GLY A 92 0.58 -22.62 -7.73
N GLU A 93 0.58 -21.97 -6.56
CA GLU A 93 -0.21 -20.78 -6.28
C GLU A 93 0.72 -19.56 -6.13
N GLY A 94 0.27 -18.40 -6.63
CA GLY A 94 0.99 -17.14 -6.47
C GLY A 94 1.03 -16.70 -5.01
N GLY A 95 2.11 -15.99 -4.63
CA GLY A 95 2.24 -15.39 -3.30
C GLY A 95 1.17 -14.33 -3.02
N ARG A 96 1.18 -13.81 -1.79
CA ARG A 96 0.33 -12.69 -1.37
C ARG A 96 1.16 -11.63 -0.67
N ILE A 97 0.77 -10.38 -0.86
CA ILE A 97 1.32 -9.25 -0.12
C ILE A 97 0.36 -8.93 1.02
N THR A 98 0.90 -8.73 2.21
CA THR A 98 0.10 -8.38 3.40
C THR A 98 0.74 -7.20 4.10
N PHE A 99 -0.07 -6.20 4.44
CA PHE A 99 0.31 -5.12 5.33
C PHE A 99 -0.02 -5.52 6.77
N ILE A 100 0.98 -5.55 7.64
CA ILE A 100 0.83 -5.84 9.06
C ILE A 100 1.33 -4.60 9.80
N ARG A 101 0.50 -4.06 10.67
CA ARG A 101 0.88 -2.97 11.55
C ARG A 101 1.52 -3.56 12.81
N ALA A 102 2.66 -3.00 13.20
CA ALA A 102 3.29 -3.26 14.49
C ALA A 102 2.58 -2.51 15.62
#